data_AF-A0A0N0CEX1-F1
#
_entry.id   AF-A0A0N0CEX1-F1
#
_cell.length_a   1.000
_cell.length_b   1.000
_cell.length_c   1.000
_cell.angle_alpha   90.00
_cell.angle_beta   90.00
_cell.angle_gamma   90.00
#
_symmetry.space_group_name_H-M   'P 1'
#
loop_
_entity.id
_entity.type
_entity.pdbx_description
1 polymer ?
#
loop_
_entity_poly.entity_id
_entity_poly.type
_entity_poly.pdbx_seq_one_letter_code
_entity_poly.pdbx_strand_id
1 'polypeptide(L)' 'MTKKKNNLYLIIPAFLFVGMAIGIQTGSIVKQGIIGLIVGLVVYMFLRIRNNKLKK' A
#
# COMPACT_ATOMS: atom_id res chain seq x y z
N MET A 1 21.07 5.69 18.11
CA MET A 1 19.66 5.48 17.67
C MET A 1 19.67 4.89 16.27
N THR A 2 19.23 3.63 16.13
CA THR A 2 19.18 2.91 14.84
C THR A 2 18.38 3.70 13.80
N LYS A 3 19.01 4.04 12.66
CA LYS A 3 18.33 4.63 11.49
C LYS A 3 17.19 3.68 11.08
N LYS A 4 15.93 4.06 11.35
CA LYS A 4 14.75 3.32 10.92
C LYS A 4 14.76 3.24 9.39
N LYS A 5 14.97 2.05 8.83
CA LYS A 5 14.93 1.80 7.39
C LYS A 5 13.52 2.12 6.89
N ASN A 6 13.40 3.11 6.01
CA ASN A 6 12.11 3.68 5.61
C ASN A 6 11.45 2.77 4.55
N ASN A 7 10.90 1.65 5.02
CA ASN A 7 10.26 0.60 4.22
C ASN A 7 8.85 0.98 3.71
N LEU A 8 8.51 2.27 3.66
CA LEU A 8 7.16 2.75 3.33
C LEU A 8 6.68 2.31 1.95
N TYR A 9 7.61 2.01 1.04
CA TYR A 9 7.32 1.50 -0.30
C TYR A 9 6.69 0.09 -0.29
N LEU A 10 6.87 -0.69 0.78
CA LEU A 10 6.28 -2.04 0.92
C LEU A 10 4.75 -2.03 1.12
N ILE A 11 4.15 -0.86 1.40
CA ILE A 11 2.69 -0.73 1.49
C ILE A 11 2.04 -1.04 0.13
N ILE A 12 2.66 -0.62 -0.97
CA ILE A 12 2.10 -0.79 -2.32
C ILE A 12 1.94 -2.27 -2.68
N PRO A 13 2.98 -3.13 -2.59
CA PRO A 13 2.82 -4.56 -2.84
C PRO A 13 1.89 -5.23 -1.81
N ALA A 14 1.87 -4.79 -0.56
CA ALA A 14 0.94 -5.33 0.44
C ALA A 14 -0.53 -5.13 0.04
N PHE A 15 -0.91 -3.93 -0.40
CA PHE A 15 -2.27 -3.65 -0.87
C PHE A 15 -2.62 -4.35 -2.20
N LEU A 16 -1.64 -4.57 -3.08
CA LEU A 16 -1.83 -5.42 -4.26
C LEU A 16 -2.15 -6.87 -3.89
N PHE A 17 -1.43 -7.45 -2.91
CA PHE A 17 -1.72 -8.80 -2.43
C PHE A 17 -3.10 -8.90 -1.77
N VAL A 18 -3.50 -7.89 -1.00
CA VAL A 18 -4.85 -7.82 -0.41
C VAL A 18 -5.92 -7.76 -1.51
N GLY A 19 -5.74 -6.91 -2.52
CA GLY A 19 -6.65 -6.83 -3.66
C GLY A 19 -6.74 -8.15 -4.45
N MET A 20 -5.61 -8.83 -4.66
CA MET A 20 -5.61 -10.15 -5.29
C MET A 20 -6.31 -11.21 -4.43
N ALA A 21 -6.08 -11.24 -3.12
CA ALA A 21 -6.72 -12.20 -2.21
C ALA A 21 -8.25 -12.04 -2.20
N ILE A 22 -8.74 -10.80 -2.15
CA ILE A 22 -10.17 -10.50 -2.27
C ILE A 22 -10.67 -10.90 -3.67
N GLY A 23 -9.87 -10.63 -4.71
CA GLY A 23 -10.21 -11.00 -6.08
C GLY A 23 -10.27 -12.50 -6.35
N ILE A 24 -9.49 -13.32 -5.63
CA ILE A 24 -9.62 -14.78 -5.66
C ILE A 24 -10.98 -15.17 -5.08
N GLN A 25 -11.40 -14.54 -3.99
CA GLN A 25 -12.70 -14.80 -3.36
C GLN A 25 -13.88 -14.34 -4.23
N THR A 26 -13.78 -13.21 -4.92
CA THR A 26 -14.86 -12.64 -5.74
C THR A 26 -14.80 -13.04 -7.23
N GLY A 27 -13.92 -13.98 -7.59
CA GLY A 27 -13.74 -14.44 -8.99
C GLY A 27 -13.24 -13.37 -9.96
N SER A 28 -12.71 -12.25 -9.45
CA SER A 28 -12.39 -11.04 -10.21
C SER A 28 -11.02 -10.47 -9.82
N ILE A 29 -9.99 -11.33 -9.90
CA ILE A 29 -8.60 -11.07 -9.50
C ILE A 29 -8.03 -9.79 -10.11
N VAL A 30 -8.22 -9.59 -11.42
CA VAL A 30 -7.66 -8.42 -12.13
C VAL A 30 -8.31 -7.11 -11.67
N LYS A 31 -9.65 -7.08 -11.57
CA LYS A 31 -10.38 -5.88 -11.14
C LYS A 31 -10.03 -5.51 -9.70
N GLN A 32 -10.03 -6.48 -8.79
CA GLN A 32 -9.72 -6.28 -7.39
C GLN A 32 -8.25 -5.97 -7.14
N GLY A 33 -7.33 -6.53 -7.94
CA GLY A 33 -5.91 -6.18 -7.93
C GLY A 33 -5.64 -4.73 -8.35
N ILE A 34 -6.33 -4.22 -9.38
CA ILE A 34 -6.24 -2.81 -9.80
C ILE A 34 -6.78 -1.89 -8.70
N ILE A 35 -7.92 -2.23 -8.09
CA ILE A 35 -8.48 -1.46 -6.97
C ILE A 35 -7.50 -1.46 -5.78
N GLY A 36 -6.92 -2.60 -5.44
CA GLY A 36 -5.90 -2.72 -4.40
C GLY A 36 -4.67 -1.84 -4.67
N LEU A 37 -4.20 -1.77 -5.91
CA LEU A 37 -3.11 -0.86 -6.30
C LEU A 37 -3.47 0.62 -6.11
N ILE A 38 -4.66 1.03 -6.55
CA ILE A 38 -5.14 2.41 -6.41
C ILE A 38 -5.18 2.80 -4.93
N VAL A 39 -5.79 1.95 -4.10
CA VAL A 39 -5.86 2.16 -2.65
C VAL A 39 -4.47 2.20 -2.02
N GLY A 40 -3.59 1.27 -2.39
CA GLY A 40 -2.21 1.22 -1.92
C GLY A 40 -1.41 2.49 -2.25
N LEU A 41 -1.64 3.08 -3.42
CA LEU A 41 -1.01 4.33 -3.84
C LEU A 41 -1.52 5.53 -3.03
N VAL A 42 -2.84 5.61 -2.79
CA VAL A 42 -3.44 6.66 -1.94
C VAL A 42 -2.90 6.58 -0.51
N VAL A 43 -2.85 5.38 0.08
CA VAL A 43 -2.31 5.16 1.43
C VAL A 43 -0.81 5.50 1.49
N TYR A 44 -0.04 5.12 0.47
CA TYR A 44 1.37 5.48 0.37
C TYR A 44 1.58 7.00 0.37
N MET A 45 0.80 7.75 -0.43
CA MET A 45 0.88 9.21 -0.45
C MET A 45 0.58 9.81 0.92
N PHE A 46 -0.48 9.35 1.58
CA PHE A 46 -0.86 9.84 2.91
C PHE A 46 0.23 9.57 3.96
N LEU A 47 0.78 8.36 3.97
CA LEU A 47 1.86 7.98 4.90
C LEU A 47 3.15 8.73 4.60
N ARG A 48 3.48 8.97 3.33
CA ARG A 48 4.64 9.77 2.92
C ARG A 48 4.53 11.20 3.46
N ILE A 49 3.36 11.83 3.32
CA ILE A 49 3.10 13.18 3.85
C ILE A 49 3.24 13.19 5.37
N ARG A 50 2.62 12.21 6.05
CA ARG A 50 2.66 12.16 7.52
C ARG A 50 4.07 11.91 8.07
N ASN A 51 4.83 11.03 7.44
CA ASN A 51 6.21 10.73 7.83
C ASN A 51 7.14 11.94 7.62
N ASN A 52 6.90 12.76 6.60
CA ASN A 52 7.63 14.01 6.40
C ASN A 52 7.28 15.07 7.47
N LYS A 53 6.03 15.16 7.92
CA LYS A 53 5.64 16.06 9.02
C LYS A 53 6.18 15.63 10.38
N LEU A 54 6.33 14.32 10.63
CA LEU A 54 6.89 13.77 11.87
C LEU A 54 8.43 13.86 11.96
N LYS A 55 9.09 14.12 10.83
CA LYS A 55 10.55 14.32 10.76
C LYS A 55 10.97 15.78 10.98
N LYS A 56 10.01 16.67 11.20
CA LYS A 56 10.20 18.07 11.57
C LYS A 56 9.96 18.21 13.07
#